data_AF-A0A931X701-F1
#
_entry.id   AF-A0A931X701-F1
#
_cell.length_a   1.000
_cell.length_b   1.000
_cell.length_c   1.000
_cell.angle_alpha   90.00
_cell.angle_beta   90.00
_cell.angle_gamma   90.00
#
_symmetry.space_group_name_H-M   'P 1'
#
loop_
_entity.id
_entity.type
_entity.pdbx_description
1 polymer ?
#
loop_
_entity_poly.entity_id
_entity_poly.type
_entity_poly.pdbx_seq_one_letter_code
_entity_poly.pdbx_strand_id
1 'polypeptide(L)'
;MLTHRGGSTVKGGFYWNVKAWSLHPLSGERGVLPGGEELRYVKVPALLLLVLAPVMGGLYVMFLPCIGFVLVFRFLLEKAGVTLAKAVAGAREEPAPKKSR
;
A
#
# COMPACT_ATOMS: atom_id res chain seq x y z
N MET A 1 27.24 10.37 12.77
CA MET A 1 26.88 10.52 11.34
C MET A 1 26.13 9.26 10.92
N LEU A 2 24.82 9.34 10.68
CA LEU A 2 23.90 8.20 10.48
C LEU A 2 23.84 7.67 9.03
N THR A 3 24.62 8.28 8.13
CA THR A 3 24.60 8.02 6.69
C THR A 3 25.94 7.43 6.29
N HIS A 4 25.92 6.24 5.70
CA HIS A 4 27.11 5.55 5.18
C HIS A 4 27.03 5.47 3.66
N ARG A 5 28.17 5.62 2.97
CA ARG A 5 28.25 5.46 1.50
C ARG A 5 28.44 3.99 1.14
N GLY A 6 27.87 3.57 0.01
CA GLY A 6 28.13 2.25 -0.59
C GLY A 6 29.64 2.02 -0.79
N GLY A 7 30.12 0.80 -0.55
CA GLY A 7 31.54 0.46 -0.59
C GLY A 7 32.32 0.67 0.71
N SER A 8 31.72 1.28 1.75
CA SER A 8 32.39 1.43 3.06
C SER A 8 32.21 0.18 3.94
N THR A 9 33.29 -0.19 4.66
CA THR A 9 33.26 -1.28 5.65
C THR A 9 32.50 -0.81 6.88
N VAL A 10 31.34 -1.41 7.13
CA VAL A 10 30.47 -1.03 8.26
C VAL A 10 30.22 -2.22 9.18
N LYS A 11 29.98 -1.92 10.46
CA LYS A 11 29.63 -2.93 11.48
C LYS A 11 28.29 -3.57 11.11
N GLY A 12 28.15 -4.88 11.31
CA GLY A 12 26.93 -5.63 11.04
C GLY A 12 25.65 -4.94 11.51
N GLY A 13 24.62 -4.98 10.68
CA GLY A 13 23.35 -4.30 10.93
C GLY A 13 22.44 -4.27 9.72
N PHE A 14 21.23 -3.74 9.89
CA PHE A 14 20.29 -3.54 8.79
C PHE A 14 20.56 -2.19 8.13
N TYR A 15 20.83 -2.20 6.83
CA TYR A 15 21.06 -0.98 6.06
C TYR A 15 19.94 -0.80 5.07
N TRP A 16 19.27 0.35 5.16
CA TRP A 16 18.17 0.71 4.29
C TRP A 16 18.66 1.67 3.22
N ASN A 17 18.43 1.30 1.96
CA ASN A 17 18.64 2.19 0.83
C ASN A 17 17.35 2.99 0.61
N VAL A 18 17.34 4.25 1.03
CA VAL A 18 16.16 5.14 0.93
C VAL A 18 15.77 5.40 -0.54
N LYS A 19 16.73 5.35 -1.47
CA LYS A 19 16.48 5.61 -2.90
C LYS A 19 15.90 4.39 -3.62
N ALA A 20 16.30 3.18 -3.22
CA ALA A 20 15.82 1.93 -3.81
C ALA A 20 14.68 1.27 -3.02
N TRP A 21 14.34 1.79 -1.83
CA TRP A 21 13.43 1.14 -0.87
C TRP A 21 13.82 -0.32 -0.57
N SER A 22 15.11 -0.65 -0.69
CA SER A 22 15.62 -2.00 -0.47
C SER A 22 16.32 -2.11 0.88
N LEU A 23 15.96 -3.14 1.64
CA LEU A 23 16.54 -3.46 2.94
C LEU A 23 17.57 -4.57 2.73
N HIS A 24 18.85 -4.26 2.97
CA HIS A 24 19.92 -5.25 2.87
C HIS A 24 20.38 -5.63 4.29
N PRO A 25 20.03 -6.85 4.77
CA PRO A 25 20.57 -7.37 6.02
C PRO A 25 22.02 -7.79 5.81
N LEU A 26 22.98 -7.08 6.42
CA LEU A 26 24.36 -7.52 6.48
C LEU A 26 24.54 -8.40 7.72
N SER A 27 24.56 -9.72 7.52
CA SER A 27 24.91 -10.70 8.56
C SER A 27 26.42 -10.85 8.68
N GLY A 28 27.00 -10.36 9.78
CA GLY A 28 28.43 -10.50 10.11
C GLY A 28 28.97 -9.34 10.96
N GLU A 29 30.09 -9.52 11.67
CA GLU A 29 30.70 -8.44 12.50
C GLU A 29 31.17 -7.23 11.67
N ARG A 30 31.57 -7.45 10.42
CA ARG A 30 31.91 -6.42 9.41
C ARG A 30 31.47 -6.90 8.04
N GLY A 31 30.82 -6.03 7.27
CA GLY A 31 30.42 -6.30 5.89
C GLY A 31 30.66 -5.07 5.01
N VAL A 32 30.98 -5.30 3.73
CA VAL A 32 31.07 -4.24 2.74
C VAL A 32 29.67 -3.97 2.20
N LEU A 33 29.22 -2.71 2.25
CA LEU A 33 27.95 -2.32 1.65
C LEU A 33 28.01 -2.51 0.12
N PRO A 34 27.10 -3.30 -0.49
CA PRO A 34 27.10 -3.50 -1.93
C PRO A 34 26.80 -2.19 -2.67
N GLY A 35 27.52 -1.93 -3.77
CA GLY A 35 27.36 -0.73 -4.60
C GLY A 35 28.46 0.33 -4.43
N GLY A 36 28.42 1.38 -5.26
CA GLY A 36 29.40 2.47 -5.28
C GLY A 36 29.02 3.67 -4.40
N GLU A 37 29.91 4.67 -4.30
CA GLU A 37 29.75 5.87 -3.45
C GLU A 37 28.48 6.70 -3.71
N GLU A 38 27.84 6.50 -4.85
CA GLU A 38 26.55 7.10 -5.25
C GLU A 38 25.36 6.64 -4.39
N LEU A 39 25.47 5.49 -3.72
CA LEU A 39 24.38 4.94 -2.92
C LEU A 39 24.52 5.34 -1.44
N ARG A 40 23.50 6.05 -0.93
CA ARG A 40 23.39 6.39 0.49
C ARG A 40 22.62 5.31 1.25
N TYR A 41 23.30 4.70 2.20
CA TYR A 41 22.73 3.72 3.11
C TYR A 41 22.53 4.34 4.48
N VAL A 42 21.32 4.20 5.02
CA VAL A 42 20.99 4.60 6.40
C VAL A 42 21.04 3.35 7.26
N LYS A 43 21.81 3.41 8.36
CA LYS A 43 21.83 2.33 9.33
C LYS A 43 20.48 2.33 10.07
N VAL A 44 19.69 1.29 9.86
CA VAL A 44 18.45 1.06 10.58
C VAL A 44 18.79 0.16 11.77
N PRO A 45 18.75 0.66 13.01
CA PRO A 45 18.94 -0.19 14.16
C PRO A 45 17.82 -1.23 14.23
N ALA A 46 18.14 -2.46 14.65
CA ALA A 46 17.17 -3.55 14.77
C ALA A 46 15.97 -3.17 15.66
N LEU A 47 16.20 -2.36 16.70
CA LEU A 47 15.13 -1.83 17.55
C LEU A 47 14.14 -0.96 16.78
N LEU A 48 14.60 -0.18 15.81
CA LEU A 48 13.71 0.64 14.98
C LEU A 48 12.84 -0.26 14.08
N LEU A 49 13.41 -1.33 13.50
CA LEU A 49 12.65 -2.35 12.77
C LEU A 49 11.61 -3.04 13.65
N LEU A 50 11.98 -3.36 14.90
CA LEU A 50 11.10 -3.97 15.88
C LEU A 50 9.90 -3.09 16.23
N VAL A 51 10.08 -1.76 16.26
CA VAL A 51 8.97 -0.80 16.49
C VAL A 51 8.20 -0.52 15.20
N LEU A 52 8.90 -0.46 14.06
CA LEU A 52 8.28 -0.13 12.78
C LEU A 52 7.34 -1.23 12.29
N ALA A 53 7.67 -2.50 12.55
CA ALA A 53 6.82 -3.64 12.20
C ALA A 53 5.41 -3.56 12.83
N PRO A 54 5.25 -3.44 14.16
CA PRO A 54 3.93 -3.29 14.79
C PRO A 54 3.29 -1.95 14.47
N VAL A 55 4.04 -0.86 14.27
CA VAL A 55 3.46 0.42 13.82
C VAL A 55 2.83 0.28 12.44
N MET A 56 3.54 -0.30 11.47
CA MET A 56 3.02 -0.54 10.12
C MET A 56 1.85 -1.51 10.13
N GLY A 57 1.92 -2.58 10.92
CA GLY A 57 0.82 -3.53 11.09
C GLY A 57 -0.41 -2.88 11.74
N GLY A 58 -0.20 -2.06 12.77
CA GLY A 58 -1.26 -1.32 13.45
C GLY A 58 -1.93 -0.30 12.52
N LEU A 59 -1.13 0.42 11.72
CA LEU A 59 -1.64 1.32 10.70
C LEU A 59 -2.46 0.54 9.67
N TYR A 60 -1.95 -0.60 9.17
CA TYR A 60 -2.69 -1.45 8.25
C TYR A 60 -4.04 -1.89 8.83
N VAL A 61 -4.07 -2.40 10.06
CA VAL A 61 -5.31 -2.84 10.72
C VAL A 61 -6.27 -1.69 10.98
N MET A 62 -5.79 -0.48 11.30
CA MET A 62 -6.63 0.70 11.46
C MET A 62 -7.23 1.21 10.15
N PHE A 63 -6.46 1.21 9.06
CA PHE A 63 -6.91 1.74 7.77
C PHE A 63 -7.67 0.71 6.93
N LEU A 64 -7.47 -0.59 7.16
CA LEU A 64 -8.22 -1.66 6.50
C LEU A 64 -9.74 -1.52 6.62
N PRO A 65 -10.34 -1.33 7.82
CA PRO A 65 -11.79 -1.17 7.94
C PRO A 65 -12.29 0.06 7.19
N CYS A 66 -11.56 1.18 7.23
CA CYS A 66 -11.93 2.39 6.49
C CYS A 66 -12.03 2.12 4.98
N ILE A 67 -11.01 1.47 4.41
CA ILE A 67 -10.98 1.11 2.99
C ILE A 67 -12.09 0.09 2.67
N GLY A 68 -12.30 -0.89 3.56
CA GLY A 68 -13.36 -1.88 3.44
C GLY A 68 -14.75 -1.24 3.37
N PHE A 69 -15.06 -0.30 4.27
CA PHE A 69 -16.33 0.42 4.23
C PHE A 69 -16.48 1.23 2.94
N VAL A 70 -15.45 1.95 2.51
CA VAL A 70 -15.49 2.71 1.25
C VAL A 70 -15.81 1.81 0.06
N LEU A 71 -15.16 0.65 -0.04
CA LEU A 71 -15.43 -0.32 -1.12
C LEU A 71 -16.86 -0.85 -1.06
N VAL A 72 -17.34 -1.23 0.12
CA VAL A 72 -18.71 -1.73 0.31
C VAL A 72 -19.75 -0.67 -0.06
N PHE A 73 -19.60 0.57 0.42
CA PHE A 73 -20.49 1.66 0.08
C PHE A 73 -20.48 1.94 -1.42
N ARG A 74 -19.31 2.04 -2.06
CA ARG A 74 -19.21 2.23 -3.51
C ARG A 74 -19.95 1.14 -4.29
N PHE A 75 -19.74 -0.12 -3.91
CA PHE A 75 -20.41 -1.24 -4.55
C PHE A 75 -21.94 -1.20 -4.37
N LEU A 76 -22.42 -0.85 -3.17
CA LEU A 76 -23.85 -0.72 -2.90
C LEU A 76 -24.48 0.43 -3.69
N LEU A 77 -23.83 1.60 -3.74
CA LEU A 77 -24.32 2.76 -4.50
C LEU A 77 -24.37 2.45 -6.00
N GLU A 78 -23.31 1.85 -6.55
CA GLU A 78 -23.27 1.47 -7.97
C GLU A 78 -24.36 0.45 -8.30
N LYS A 79 -24.53 -0.59 -7.47
CA LYS A 79 -25.55 -1.62 -7.69
C LYS A 79 -26.97 -1.06 -7.57
N ALA A 80 -27.22 -0.19 -6.59
CA ALA A 80 -28.51 0.47 -6.41
C ALA A 80 -28.84 1.39 -7.59
N GLY A 81 -27.87 2.19 -8.04
CA GLY A 81 -28.01 3.06 -9.20
C GLY A 81 -28.29 2.29 -10.49
N VAL A 82 -27.57 1.19 -10.74
CA VAL A 82 -27.78 0.34 -11.93
C VAL A 82 -29.15 -0.35 -11.90
N THR A 83 -29.60 -0.80 -10.73
CA THR A 83 -30.91 -1.46 -10.58
C THR A 83 -32.04 -0.46 -10.76
N LEU A 84 -31.90 0.75 -10.20
CA LEU A 84 -32.88 1.82 -10.37
C LEU A 84 -32.92 2.34 -11.81
N ALA A 85 -31.76 2.51 -12.44
CA ALA A 85 -31.68 2.90 -13.85
C ALA A 85 -32.34 1.86 -14.77
N LYS A 86 -32.15 0.56 -14.50
CA LYS A 86 -32.84 -0.52 -15.23
C LYS A 86 -34.34 -0.55 -14.99
N ALA A 87 -34.80 -0.31 -13.75
CA ALA A 87 -36.22 -0.24 -13.45
C ALA A 87 -36.90 0.96 -14.12
N VAL A 88 -36.23 2.11 -14.14
CA VAL A 88 -36.71 3.34 -14.82
C VAL A 88 -36.67 3.18 -16.34
N ALA A 89 -35.66 2.52 -16.89
CA ALA A 89 -35.59 2.19 -18.32
C ALA A 89 -36.71 1.21 -18.72
N GLY A 90 -36.92 0.15 -17.94
CA GLY A 90 -38.00 -0.83 -18.17
C GLY A 90 -39.41 -0.23 -18.06
N ALA A 91 -39.62 0.72 -17.15
CA ALA A 91 -40.88 1.46 -17.05
C ALA A 91 -41.12 2.44 -18.21
N ARG A 92 -40.05 2.88 -18.89
CA ARG A 92 -40.14 3.72 -20.10
C ARG A 92 -40.44 2.91 -21.36
N GLU A 93 -40.21 1.60 -21.34
CA GLU A 93 -40.45 0.70 -22.47
C GLU A 93 -41.85 0.08 -22.47
N GLU A 94 -42.70 0.30 -21.45
CA GLU A 94 -44.11 -0.13 -21.51
C GLU A 94 -44.85 0.71 -22.58
N PRO A 95 -45.13 0.17 -23.78
CA PRO A 95 -45.76 0.93 -24.84
C PRO A 95 -47.25 1.03 -24.51
N ALA A 96 -47.76 2.26 -24.58
CA ALA A 96 -49.14 2.65 -24.36
C ALA A 96 -50.17 1.62 -24.90
N PRO A 97 -51.29 1.38 -24.19
CA PRO A 97 -52.30 0.44 -24.62
C PRO A 97 -52.79 0.82 -26.03
N LYS A 98 -52.53 -0.08 -26.99
CA LYS A 98 -52.97 0.07 -28.37
C LYS A 98 -54.50 0.07 -28.36
N LYS A 99 -55.07 1.28 -28.44
CA LYS A 99 -56.50 1.55 -28.45
C LYS A 99 -57.16 0.78 -29.60
N SER A 100 -58.19 0.00 -29.22
CA SER A 100 -59.34 -0.44 -30.01
C SER A 100 -59.48 0.26 -31.37
N ARG A 101 -59.41 -0.51 -32.46
CA ARG A 101 -60.34 -0.44 -33.59
C ARG A 101 -60.31 -1.72 -34.41
#